data_AF-A0A970EIG8-F1
#
_entry.id   AF-A0A970EIG8-F1
#
_cell.length_a   1.000
_cell.length_b   1.000
_cell.length_c   1.000
_cell.angle_alpha   90.00
_cell.angle_beta   90.00
_cell.angle_gamma   90.00
#
_symmetry.space_group_name_H-M   'P 1'
#
loop_
_entity.id
_entity.type
_entity.pdbx_description
1 polymer ?
#
loop_
_entity_poly.entity_id
_entity_poly.type
_entity_poly.pdbx_seq_one_letter_code
_entity_poly.pdbx_strand_id
1 'polypeptide(L)'
;EYIIGGKKVGISQVNASNIDEVLNIKDGILAEMEGLIKNKDFDIVLLIAGDVLNDKTKIFYKEKKAGIVKRAFGSGDDEVISLDGVVSRKKQIVPRLADYLANL
;
A
#
# COMPACT_ATOMS: atom_id res chain seq x y z
N GLU A 1 -8.54 -8.10 4.13
CA GLU A 1 -9.40 -7.75 2.99
C GLU A 1 -10.51 -6.84 3.49
N TYR A 2 -10.90 -5.84 2.69
CA TYR A 2 -11.91 -4.84 3.04
C TYR A 2 -12.75 -4.49 1.81
N ILE A 3 -14.02 -4.15 2.02
CA ILE A 3 -14.85 -3.45 1.03
C ILE A 3 -14.99 -1.99 1.48
N ILE A 4 -14.51 -1.06 0.67
CA ILE A 4 -14.47 0.37 0.99
C ILE A 4 -14.91 1.18 -0.23
N GLY A 5 -15.97 1.99 -0.11
CA GLY A 5 -16.49 2.76 -1.25
C GLY A 5 -16.88 1.88 -2.44
N GLY A 6 -17.37 0.66 -2.17
CA GLY A 6 -17.68 -0.34 -3.20
C GLY A 6 -16.46 -1.00 -3.87
N LYS A 7 -15.23 -0.72 -3.42
CA LYS A 7 -14.00 -1.32 -3.93
C LYS A 7 -13.49 -2.43 -3.03
N LYS A 8 -12.99 -3.51 -3.64
CA LYS A 8 -12.31 -4.60 -2.94
C LYS A 8 -10.84 -4.26 -2.70
N VAL A 9 -10.47 -4.08 -1.43
CA VAL A 9 -9.14 -3.61 -1.02
C VAL A 9 -8.41 -4.67 -0.21
N GLY A 10 -7.22 -5.05 -0.67
CA GLY A 10 -6.27 -5.87 0.07
C GLY A 10 -5.26 -4.97 0.78
N ILE A 11 -5.12 -5.10 2.10
CA ILE A 11 -4.09 -4.38 2.87
C ILE A 11 -3.35 -5.40 3.72
N SER A 12 -2.03 -5.45 3.56
CA SER A 12 -1.12 -6.23 4.39
C SER A 12 -0.02 -5.34 4.96
N GLN A 13 0.56 -5.76 6.08
CA GLN A 13 1.68 -5.07 6.72
C GLN A 13 2.77 -6.06 7.08
N VAL A 14 4.02 -5.68 6.85
CA VAL A 14 5.22 -6.39 7.28
C VAL A 14 6.15 -5.45 8.03
N ASN A 15 6.74 -5.93 9.11
CA ASN A 15 7.83 -5.23 9.79
C ASN A 15 9.14 -5.69 9.16
N ALA A 16 9.99 -4.73 8.79
CA ALA A 16 11.28 -4.99 8.16
C ALA A 16 12.38 -4.34 9.01
N SER A 17 13.38 -5.13 9.40
CA SER A 17 14.58 -4.59 10.05
C SER A 17 15.43 -3.76 9.08
N ASN A 18 15.28 -4.01 7.78
CA ASN A 18 15.92 -3.28 6.70
C ASN A 18 14.93 -3.14 5.53
N ILE A 19 14.46 -1.93 5.25
CA ILE A 19 13.54 -1.67 4.13
C ILE A 19 14.19 -1.89 2.77
N ASP A 20 15.52 -1.71 2.67
CA ASP A 20 16.22 -1.85 1.39
C ASP A 20 16.21 -3.31 0.91
N GLU A 21 16.23 -4.28 1.83
CA GLU A 21 16.03 -5.70 1.50
C GLU A 21 14.63 -5.98 0.93
N VAL A 22 13.60 -5.29 1.43
CA VAL A 22 12.24 -5.41 0.88
C VAL A 22 12.16 -4.79 -0.51
N LEU A 23 12.88 -3.70 -0.76
CA LEU A 23 12.97 -3.09 -2.09
C LEU A 23 13.70 -3.99 -3.10
N ASN A 24 14.71 -4.75 -2.66
CA ASN A 24 15.44 -5.67 -3.53
C ASN A 24 14.54 -6.76 -4.14
N ILE A 25 13.41 -7.07 -3.49
CA ILE A 25 12.40 -8.02 -3.99
C ILE A 25 11.13 -7.33 -4.49
N LYS A 26 11.17 -6.01 -4.77
CA LYS A 26 10.04 -5.19 -5.23
C LYS A 26 9.28 -5.87 -6.37
N ASP A 27 9.98 -6.31 -7.40
CA ASP A 27 9.34 -6.82 -8.62
C ASP A 27 8.55 -8.10 -8.35
N GLY A 28 9.06 -8.99 -7.48
CA GLY A 28 8.34 -10.19 -7.04
C GLY A 28 7.09 -9.84 -6.25
N ILE A 29 7.17 -8.86 -5.34
CA ILE A 29 6.02 -8.36 -4.60
C ILE A 29 4.96 -7.80 -5.56
N LEU A 30 5.36 -6.98 -6.53
CA LEU A 30 4.45 -6.36 -7.49
C LEU A 30 3.79 -7.38 -8.42
N ALA A 31 4.51 -8.42 -8.83
CA ALA A 31 3.96 -9.52 -9.63
C ALA A 31 2.87 -10.28 -8.86
N GLU A 32 3.11 -10.60 -7.58
CA GLU A 32 2.11 -11.25 -6.73
C GLU A 32 0.87 -10.35 -6.52
N MET A 33 1.07 -9.05 -6.29
CA MET A 33 -0.02 -8.08 -6.17
C MET A 33 -0.85 -7.97 -7.45
N GLU A 34 -0.21 -8.00 -8.61
CA GLU A 34 -0.91 -8.03 -9.89
C GLU A 34 -1.73 -9.33 -10.06
N GLY A 35 -1.19 -10.46 -9.63
CA GLY A 35 -1.91 -11.73 -9.55
C GLY A 35 -3.15 -11.64 -8.66
N LEU A 36 -3.07 -10.94 -7.54
CA LEU A 36 -4.23 -10.70 -6.67
C LEU A 36 -5.31 -9.86 -7.36
N ILE A 37 -4.94 -8.80 -8.08
CA ILE A 37 -5.89 -8.00 -8.86
C ILE A 37 -6.57 -8.87 -9.93
N LYS A 38 -5.80 -9.63 -10.72
CA LYS A 38 -6.32 -10.42 -11.84
C LYS A 38 -7.15 -11.63 -11.39
N ASN A 39 -6.68 -12.39 -10.41
CA ASN A 39 -7.23 -13.70 -10.05
C ASN A 39 -8.27 -13.64 -8.92
N LYS A 40 -8.22 -12.60 -8.07
CA LYS A 40 -9.10 -12.44 -6.91
C LYS A 40 -9.96 -11.18 -6.96
N ASP A 41 -9.92 -10.48 -8.11
CA ASP A 41 -10.69 -9.26 -8.41
C ASP A 41 -10.54 -8.17 -7.34
N PHE A 42 -9.32 -7.96 -6.86
CA PHE A 42 -9.03 -6.79 -6.03
C PHE A 42 -8.97 -5.52 -6.89
N ASP A 43 -9.59 -4.45 -6.42
CA ASP A 43 -9.44 -3.13 -7.04
C ASP A 43 -8.11 -2.48 -6.64
N ILE A 44 -7.68 -2.69 -5.40
CA ILE A 44 -6.48 -2.09 -4.81
C ILE A 44 -5.82 -3.11 -3.90
N VAL A 45 -4.51 -3.27 -4.03
CA VAL A 45 -3.69 -4.09 -3.13
C VAL A 45 -2.55 -3.24 -2.60
N LEU A 46 -2.36 -3.25 -1.29
CA LEU A 46 -1.36 -2.51 -0.55
C LEU A 46 -0.54 -3.44 0.34
N LEU A 47 0.78 -3.28 0.29
CA LEU A 47 1.72 -3.88 1.24
C LEU A 47 2.49 -2.75 1.91
N ILE A 48 2.32 -2.65 3.22
CA ILE A 48 2.98 -1.65 4.06
C ILE A 48 4.21 -2.29 4.67
N ALA A 49 5.40 -1.93 4.21
CA ALA A 49 6.67 -2.34 4.79
C ALA A 49 7.17 -1.25 5.75
N GLY A 50 7.34 -1.61 7.01
CA GLY A 50 7.69 -0.67 8.06
C GLY A 50 8.96 -1.03 8.80
N ASP A 51 9.89 -0.10 8.88
CA ASP A 51 11.05 -0.15 9.77
C ASP A 51 10.68 0.60 11.04
N VAL A 52 10.61 -0.13 12.15
CA VAL A 52 10.24 0.42 13.47
C VAL A 52 11.44 1.08 14.14
N LEU A 53 12.67 0.72 13.77
CA LEU A 53 13.90 1.27 14.36
C LEU A 53 14.24 2.63 13.78
N ASN A 54 13.98 2.84 12.49
CA ASN A 54 14.30 4.07 11.76
C ASN A 54 13.07 4.92 11.40
N ASP A 55 11.88 4.57 11.89
CA ASP A 55 10.60 5.26 11.60
C ASP A 55 10.29 5.46 10.10
N LYS A 56 10.82 4.57 9.26
CA LYS A 56 10.59 4.58 7.82
C LYS A 56 9.41 3.67 7.47
N THR A 57 8.60 4.09 6.49
CA THR A 57 7.54 3.26 5.95
C THR A 57 7.53 3.36 4.43
N LYS A 58 7.40 2.22 3.76
CA LYS A 58 7.12 2.14 2.33
C LYS A 58 5.80 1.43 2.09
N ILE A 59 5.04 1.95 1.13
CA ILE A 59 3.79 1.35 0.66
C ILE A 59 4.03 0.90 -0.77
N PHE A 60 4.06 -0.42 -0.97
CA PHE A 60 3.96 -1.02 -2.29
C PHE A 60 2.49 -1.10 -2.65
N TYR A 61 2.15 -0.83 -3.91
CA TYR A 61 0.76 -0.88 -4.32
C TYR A 61 0.57 -1.28 -5.78
N LYS A 62 -0.57 -1.93 -6.02
CA LYS A 62 -1.16 -2.08 -7.35
C LYS A 62 -2.64 -1.70 -7.27
N GLU A 63 -3.15 -1.12 -8.33
CA GLU A 63 -4.55 -0.70 -8.44
C GLU A 63 -5.08 -0.95 -9.86
N LYS A 64 -6.34 -1.35 -9.96
CA LYS A 64 -7.03 -1.61 -11.24
C LYS A 64 -7.32 -0.30 -11.98
N LYS A 65 -7.65 0.77 -11.22
CA LYS A 65 -7.82 2.13 -11.73
C LYS A 65 -6.72 3.02 -11.17
N ALA A 66 -5.88 3.55 -12.07
CA ALA A 66 -4.72 4.35 -11.69
C ALA A 66 -5.08 5.65 -10.95
N GLY A 67 -4.18 6.03 -10.05
CA GLY A 67 -4.12 7.29 -9.33
C GLY A 67 -4.88 7.34 -8.01
N ILE A 68 -5.58 6.29 -7.57
CA ILE A 68 -6.30 6.32 -6.29
C ILE A 68 -5.29 6.38 -5.15
N VAL A 69 -4.32 5.47 -5.13
CA VAL A 69 -3.33 5.38 -4.05
C VAL A 69 -2.43 6.62 -4.03
N LYS A 70 -1.97 7.10 -5.20
CA LYS A 70 -1.20 8.35 -5.32
C LYS A 70 -1.96 9.56 -4.79
N ARG A 71 -3.25 9.71 -5.12
CA ARG A 71 -4.05 10.82 -4.59
C ARG A 71 -4.30 10.70 -3.09
N ALA A 72 -4.47 9.48 -2.57
CA ALA A 72 -4.66 9.26 -1.14
C ALA A 72 -3.39 9.61 -0.33
N PHE A 73 -2.19 9.22 -0.77
CA PHE A 73 -0.98 9.29 0.05
C PHE A 73 0.07 10.32 -0.41
N GLY A 74 -0.01 10.86 -1.62
CA GLY A 74 0.92 11.85 -2.17
C GLY A 74 1.81 11.32 -3.29
N SER A 75 2.78 12.15 -3.70
CA SER A 75 3.68 11.90 -4.82
C SER A 75 4.85 10.96 -4.44
N GLY A 76 5.03 9.90 -5.23
CA GLY A 76 6.15 8.96 -5.22
C GLY A 76 6.29 8.31 -6.60
N ASP A 77 7.32 7.48 -6.78
CA ASP A 77 7.49 6.67 -8.00
C ASP A 77 6.25 5.82 -8.27
N ASP A 78 6.03 5.47 -9.54
CA ASP A 78 5.00 4.49 -9.88
C ASP A 78 5.23 3.22 -9.04
N GLU A 79 4.19 2.81 -8.28
CA GLU A 79 4.09 1.55 -7.52
C GLU A 79 4.68 1.52 -6.10
N VAL A 80 5.48 2.51 -5.68
CA VAL A 80 6.01 2.59 -4.30
C VAL A 80 5.93 4.01 -3.75
N ILE A 81 5.29 4.17 -2.59
CA ILE A 81 5.21 5.44 -1.85
C ILE A 81 6.06 5.35 -0.59
N SER A 82 6.95 6.32 -0.39
CA SER A 82 7.69 6.49 0.86
C SER A 82 6.93 7.43 1.79
N LEU A 83 6.76 7.02 3.05
CA LEU A 83 6.14 7.83 4.10
C LEU A 83 7.07 7.91 5.31
N ASP A 84 7.46 9.12 5.67
CA ASP A 84 8.25 9.41 6.85
C ASP A 84 7.35 9.78 8.03
N GLY A 85 7.76 9.42 9.25
CA GLY A 85 7.03 9.81 10.48
C GLY A 85 5.72 9.07 10.72
N VAL A 86 5.53 7.89 10.11
CA VAL A 86 4.35 7.05 10.36
C VAL A 86 4.57 6.17 11.60
N VAL A 87 4.04 6.63 12.73
CA VAL A 87 4.14 5.96 14.04
C VAL A 87 3.13 4.83 14.19
N SER A 88 1.92 5.00 13.64
CA SER A 88 0.82 4.03 13.72
C SER A 88 0.20 3.79 12.35
N ARG A 89 0.78 2.85 11.61
CA ARG A 89 0.36 2.44 10.26
C ARG A 89 -1.13 2.09 10.19
N LYS A 90 -1.66 1.39 11.20
CA LYS A 90 -3.11 1.06 11.30
C LYS A 90 -4.00 2.29 11.50
N LYS A 91 -3.54 3.32 12.20
CA LYS A 91 -4.31 4.56 12.43
C LYS A 91 -4.11 5.62 11.35
N GLN A 92 -3.00 5.56 10.62
CA GLN A 92 -2.61 6.62 9.68
C GLN A 92 -2.81 6.21 8.21
N ILE A 93 -2.62 4.93 7.87
CA ILE A 93 -2.69 4.47 6.47
C ILE A 93 -4.08 3.98 6.12
N VAL A 94 -4.62 3.02 6.89
CA VAL A 94 -5.93 2.42 6.59
C VAL A 94 -7.05 3.46 6.62
N PRO A 95 -7.19 4.33 7.64
CA PRO A 95 -8.27 5.30 7.68
C PRO A 95 -8.15 6.36 6.59
N ARG A 96 -6.93 6.76 6.22
CA ARG A 96 -6.70 7.74 5.15
C ARG A 96 -7.12 7.21 3.78
N LEU A 97 -6.78 5.95 3.47
CA LEU A 97 -7.29 5.31 2.26
C LEU A 97 -8.81 5.16 2.31
N ALA A 98 -9.34 4.74 3.46
CA ALA A 98 -10.76 4.51 3.63
C ALA A 98 -11.58 5.79 3.41
N ASP A 99 -11.15 6.88 4.02
CA ASP A 99 -11.75 8.20 3.87
C ASP A 99 -11.67 8.69 2.42
N TYR A 100 -10.51 8.56 1.76
CA TYR A 100 -10.37 8.95 0.35
C TYR A 100 -11.32 8.16 -0.57
N LEU A 101 -11.47 6.86 -0.33
CA LEU A 101 -12.35 5.99 -1.12
C LEU A 101 -13.84 6.20 -0.82
N ALA A 102 -14.19 6.59 0.40
CA ALA A 102 -15.57 6.87 0.78
C ALA A 102 -16.09 8.20 0.20
N ASN A 103 -15.19 9.15 -0.08
CA ASN A 103 -15.49 10.47 -0.63
C ASN A 103 -15.20 10.61 -2.14
N LEU A 104 -14.98 9.48 -2.83
CA LEU A 104 -14.70 9.39 -4.27
C LEU A 104 -15.98 9.22 -5.08
#